data_AF-A0A1V5JZA5-F1
#
_entry.id   AF-A0A1V5JZA5-F1
#
_cell.length_a   1.000
_cell.length_b   1.000
_cell.length_c   1.000
_cell.angle_alpha   90.00
_cell.angle_beta   90.00
_cell.angle_gamma   90.00
#
_symmetry.space_group_name_H-M   'P 1'
#
loop_
_entity.id
_entity.type
_entity.pdbx_description
1 polymer ?
#
loop_
_entity_poly.entity_id
_entity_poly.type
_entity_poly.pdbx_seq_one_letter_code
_entity_poly.pdbx_strand_id
1 'polypeptide(L)' 'MRDYGVGAMILRSLGVRKMRLLTNNPKKLVSLKGYGLEVVEQIPVEIDPNEINHDYLKVKKEKMGHTLKKV' A
#
# COMPACT_ATOMS: atom_id res chain seq x y z
N MET A 1 -6.00 -7.65 -11.41
CA MET A 1 -5.08 -7.75 -10.24
C MET A 1 -3.81 -6.98 -10.59
N ARG A 2 -3.21 -6.20 -9.68
CA ARG A 2 -1.96 -5.46 -9.99
C ARG A 2 -0.76 -6.33 -9.61
N ASP A 3 0.23 -6.41 -10.50
CA ASP A 3 1.50 -7.10 -10.27
C ASP A 3 2.49 -6.15 -9.59
N TYR A 4 3.16 -6.62 -8.53
CA TYR A 4 4.15 -5.88 -7.75
C TYR A 4 5.56 -6.47 -7.84
N GLY A 5 5.77 -7.50 -8.68
CA GLY A 5 7.02 -8.24 -8.77
C GLY A 5 8.21 -7.38 -9.19
N VAL A 6 8.02 -6.48 -10.16
CA VAL A 6 9.09 -5.56 -10.60
C VAL A 6 9.59 -4.69 -9.45
N GLY A 7 8.67 -4.07 -8.70
CA GLY A 7 9.03 -3.25 -7.53
C GLY A 7 9.73 -4.07 -6.45
N ALA A 8 9.26 -5.30 -6.21
CA ALA A 8 9.88 -6.18 -5.24
C ALA A 8 11.30 -6.61 -5.65
N MET A 9 11.53 -6.86 -6.94
CA MET A 9 12.86 -7.18 -7.48
C MET A 9 13.83 -6.00 -7.34
N ILE A 10 13.38 -4.77 -7.65
CA ILE A 10 14.18 -3.56 -7.47
C ILE A 10 14.60 -3.43 -6.00
N LEU A 11 13.65 -3.53 -5.07
CA LEU A 11 13.93 -3.45 -3.64
C LEU A 11 14.93 -4.52 -3.19
N ARG A 12 14.80 -5.75 -3.69
CA ARG A 12 15.76 -6.81 -3.41
C ARG A 12 17.15 -6.53 -3.95
N SER A 13 17.24 -6.02 -5.18
CA SER A 13 18.49 -5.64 -5.83
C SER A 13 19.20 -4.52 -5.08
N LEU A 14 18.44 -3.61 -4.48
CA LEU A 14 18.97 -2.57 -3.59
C LEU A 14 19.36 -3.08 -2.19
N GLY A 15 19.21 -4.37 -1.92
CA GLY A 15 19.55 -4.98 -0.63
C GLY A 15 18.46 -4.88 0.44
N VAL A 16 17.27 -4.33 0.13
CA VAL A 16 16.17 -4.22 1.11
C VAL A 16 15.60 -5.60 1.42
N ARG A 17 15.42 -5.90 2.71
CA ARG A 17 14.80 -7.14 3.21
C ARG A 17 13.69 -6.88 4.21
N LYS A 18 13.88 -5.87 5.06
CA LYS A 18 12.89 -5.39 6.05
C LYS A 18 12.57 -3.93 5.79
N MET A 19 11.30 -3.55 5.83
CA MET A 19 10.90 -2.15 5.63
C MET A 19 9.61 -1.79 6.36
N ARG A 20 9.46 -0.50 6.67
CA ARG A 20 8.18 0.10 7.05
C ARG A 20 7.50 0.59 5.78
N LEU A 21 6.30 0.12 5.51
CA LEU A 21 5.61 0.37 4.25
C LEU A 21 4.58 1.49 4.40
N LEU A 22 4.75 2.56 3.62
CA LEU A 22 3.75 3.62 3.48
C LEU A 22 2.58 3.13 2.62
N THR A 23 1.45 2.77 3.22
CA THR A 23 0.27 2.30 2.48
C THR A 23 -1.02 2.43 3.30
N ASN A 24 -2.12 2.76 2.62
CA ASN A 24 -3.48 2.65 3.15
C ASN A 24 -4.17 1.35 2.73
N ASN A 25 -3.50 0.52 1.92
CA ASN A 25 -4.04 -0.74 1.45
C ASN A 25 -3.36 -1.92 2.17
N PRO A 26 -4.04 -2.59 3.12
CA PRO A 26 -3.49 -3.72 3.86
C PRO A 26 -3.24 -4.95 2.98
N LYS A 27 -3.95 -5.10 1.86
CA LYS A 27 -3.74 -6.25 0.93
C LYS A 27 -2.34 -6.25 0.30
N LYS A 28 -1.65 -5.10 0.26
CA LYS A 28 -0.26 -5.00 -0.25
C LYS A 28 0.76 -5.68 0.67
N LEU A 29 0.44 -5.88 1.94
CA LEU A 29 1.34 -6.51 2.91
C LEU A 29 1.58 -7.99 2.58
N VAL A 30 0.51 -8.68 2.18
CA VAL A 30 0.56 -10.14 1.90
C VAL A 30 1.36 -10.42 0.62
N SER A 31 1.22 -9.58 -0.40
CA SER A 31 1.90 -9.78 -1.70
C SER A 31 3.41 -9.66 -1.64
N LEU A 32 3.97 -8.87 -0.71
CA LEU A 32 5.42 -8.61 -0.67
C LEU A 32 6.21 -9.71 0.05
N LYS A 33 5.57 -10.44 0.98
CA LYS A 33 6.20 -11.59 1.67
C LYS A 33 6.67 -12.66 0.69
N GLY A 34 5.89 -12.93 -0.37
CA GLY A 34 6.25 -13.92 -1.41
C GLY A 34 7.54 -13.58 -2.18
N TYR A 35 7.98 -12.33 -2.16
CA TYR A 35 9.23 -11.88 -2.78
C TYR A 35 10.41 -11.83 -1.79
N GLY A 36 10.25 -12.32 -0.55
CA GLY A 36 11.27 -12.24 0.49
C GLY A 36 11.44 -10.82 1.05
N LEU A 37 10.40 -10.00 0.98
CA LEU A 37 10.35 -8.68 1.59
C LEU A 37 9.43 -8.73 2.82
N GLU A 38 10.00 -8.43 3.98
CA GLU A 38 9.30 -8.37 5.25
C GLU A 38 8.85 -6.94 5.52
N VAL A 39 7.53 -6.75 5.64
CA VAL A 39 6.98 -5.49 6.13
C VAL A 39 6.85 -5.58 7.64
N VAL A 40 7.65 -4.79 8.35
CA VAL A 40 7.68 -4.78 9.82
C VAL A 40 6.64 -3.83 10.42
N GLU A 41 6.19 -2.84 9.64
CA GLU A 41 5.21 -1.85 10.07
C GLU A 41 4.47 -1.29 8.85
N GLN A 42 3.17 -1.03 9.00
CA GLN A 42 2.39 -0.26 8.04
C GLN A 42 2.26 1.18 8.54
N ILE A 43 2.77 2.14 7.76
CA ILE A 43 2.63 3.56 8.05
C ILE A 43 1.48 4.10 7.16
N PRO A 44 0.37 4.59 7.74
CA PRO A 44 -0.70 5.22 6.97
C PRO A 44 -0.19 6.46 6.22
N VAL A 45 -0.68 6.66 5.00
CA VAL A 45 -0.36 7.80 4.15
C VAL A 45 -1.65 8.43 3.64
N GLU A 46 -2.32 9.17 4.51
CA GLU A 46 -3.62 9.76 4.22
C GLU A 46 -3.50 11.26 3.94
N ILE A 47 -4.16 11.70 2.86
CA ILE A 47 -4.31 13.11 2.51
C ILE A 47 -5.76 13.53 2.74
N ASP A 48 -5.98 14.79 3.07
CA ASP A 48 -7.32 15.32 3.17
C ASP A 48 -7.99 15.28 1.78
N PRO A 49 -9.20 14.72 1.67
CA PRO A 49 -9.92 14.73 0.41
C PRO A 49 -10.25 16.16 -0.02
N ASN A 50 -10.32 16.36 -1.33
CA ASN A 50 -10.84 17.55 -1.98
C ASN A 50 -12.03 17.17 -2.86
N GLU A 51 -12.73 18.16 -3.39
CA GLU A 51 -13.94 17.96 -4.21
C GLU A 51 -13.71 17.03 -5.41
N ILE A 52 -12.49 17.00 -5.96
CA ILE A 52 -12.14 16.19 -7.13
C ILE A 52 -11.91 14.72 -6.75
N ASN A 53 -11.26 14.45 -5.61
CA ASN A 53 -10.80 13.11 -5.25
C ASN A 53 -11.69 12.41 -4.21
N HIS A 54 -12.68 13.10 -3.64
CA HIS A 54 -13.56 12.59 -2.59
C HIS A 54 -14.22 11.25 -2.98
N ASP A 55 -14.93 11.21 -4.12
CA ASP A 55 -15.66 10.01 -4.54
C ASP A 55 -14.72 8.85 -4.88
N TYR A 56 -13.56 9.16 -5.46
CA TYR A 56 -12.53 8.18 -5.74
C TYR A 56 -11.97 7.55 -4.45
N LEU A 57 -11.70 8.37 -3.44
CA LEU A 57 -11.23 7.91 -2.13
C LEU A 57 -12.32 7.12 -1.38
N LYS A 58 -13.59 7.53 -1.50
CA LYS A 58 -14.73 6.80 -0.94
C LYS A 58 -14.85 5.40 -1.54
N VAL A 59 -14.78 5.28 -2.86
CA VAL A 59 -14.76 3.97 -3.55
C VAL A 59 -13.57 3.12 -3.10
N LYS A 60 -12.38 3.73 -2.93
CA LYS A 60 -11.21 3.01 -2.42
C LYS A 60 -11.41 2.44 -1.03
N LYS A 61 -12.06 3.19 -0.14
CA LYS A 61 -12.40 2.76 1.22
C LYS A 61 -13.44 1.64 1.20
N GLU A 62 -14.61 1.91 0.64
CA GLU A 62 -15.79 1.03 0.71
C GLU A 62 -15.63 -0.24 -0.12
N LYS A 63 -15.03 -0.15 -1.31
CA LYS A 63 -15.02 -1.27 -2.28
C LYS A 63 -13.65 -1.92 -2.45
N MET A 64 -12.56 -1.21 -2.18
CA MET A 64 -11.19 -1.71 -2.44
C MET A 64 -10.40 -2.05 -1.17
N GLY A 65 -11.03 -1.92 0.01
CA GLY A 65 -10.45 -2.31 1.30
C GLY A 65 -9.31 -1.40 1.76
N HIS A 66 -9.32 -0.12 1.37
CA HIS A 66 -8.38 0.85 1.92
C HIS A 66 -8.82 1.30 3.32
N THR A 67 -7.85 1.47 4.22
CA THR A 67 -8.04 2.07 5.53
C THR A 67 -7.83 3.59 5.41
N LEU A 68 -8.92 4.33 5.26
CA LEU A 68 -8.95 5.80 5.20
C LEU A 68 -9.88 6.31 6.31
N LYS A 69 -9.41 7.27 7.13
CA LYS A 69 -10.16 7.87 8.24
C LYS A 69 -10.81 9.21 7.88
N LYS A 70 -10.22 9.95 6.94
CA LYS A 70 -10.57 11.32 6.54
C LYS A 70 -11.61 11.39 5.41
N VAL A 71 -12.03 10.25 4.89
CA VAL A 71 -13.01 10.08 3.80
C VAL A 71 -14.10 9.14 4.27
#